data_AF-A0A659QQD1-F1
#
_entry.id   AF-A0A659QQD1-F1
#
_cell.length_a   1.000
_cell.length_b   1.000
_cell.length_c   1.000
_cell.angle_alpha   90.00
_cell.angle_beta   90.00
_cell.angle_gamma   90.00
#
_symmetry.space_group_name_H-M   'P 1'
#
loop_
_entity.id
_entity.type
_entity.pdbx_description
1 polymer ?
#
loop_
_entity_poly.entity_id
_entity_poly.type
_entity_poly.pdbx_seq_one_letter_code
_entity_poly.pdbx_strand_id
1 'polypeptide(L)'
;GERIRQALETGACNIIIGIGGSATNDGGAGMMQALGAKLRDANGADIGYGGGSLHCLSDIDISELDPRLKLCAIRVACDVSNPLIGDNGASRIFGPQKGATEENIVELDRYLAHYADIIKKSLNVDVKAAPGAGAAGGMGAALMAFLGAELRSGIEIVTAALNLEEHIHDCTLVLTGEGRIDSQSIRGKVPIGVANVAKKYHKPVIGIAGSLTHDVGIVHHYGIDAVFSVLTRIVTLEEAFRGAFDNIYRASRNVAAALAIGMRSAG
;
A
#
# COMPACT_ATOMS: atom_id res chain seq x y z
N GLY A 1 1.47 1.92 16.66
CA GLY A 1 0.47 2.45 17.61
C GLY A 1 0.73 3.91 17.91
N GLU A 2 1.91 4.26 18.42
CA GLU A 2 2.20 5.63 18.91
C GLU A 2 1.97 6.73 17.86
N ARG A 3 2.37 6.52 16.60
CA ARG A 3 2.10 7.47 15.50
C ARG A 3 0.61 7.67 15.21
N ILE A 4 -0.18 6.60 15.32
CA ILE A 4 -1.64 6.68 15.19
C ILE A 4 -2.19 7.51 16.37
N ARG A 5 -1.74 7.25 17.60
CA ARG A 5 -2.11 8.05 18.78
C ARG A 5 -1.80 9.53 18.62
N GLN A 6 -0.60 9.87 18.12
CA GLN A 6 -0.22 11.25 17.81
C GLN A 6 -1.13 11.89 16.77
N ALA A 7 -1.54 11.15 15.73
CA ALA A 7 -2.51 11.65 14.75
C ALA A 7 -3.90 11.89 15.37
N LEU A 8 -4.32 11.03 16.31
CA LEU A 8 -5.56 11.25 17.06
C LEU A 8 -5.48 12.47 17.98
N GLU A 9 -4.30 12.78 18.54
CA GLU A 9 -4.06 13.97 19.36
C GLU A 9 -4.15 15.27 18.56
N THR A 10 -3.85 15.25 17.26
CA THR A 10 -4.07 16.41 16.39
C THR A 10 -5.52 16.57 15.92
N GLY A 11 -6.42 15.68 16.36
CA GLY A 11 -7.83 15.69 15.96
C GLY A 11 -8.09 15.09 14.59
N ALA A 12 -7.17 14.29 14.04
CA ALA A 12 -7.39 13.65 12.74
C ALA A 12 -8.52 12.62 12.83
N CYS A 13 -9.54 12.76 11.97
CA CYS A 13 -10.64 11.80 11.84
C CYS A 13 -10.51 10.90 10.60
N ASN A 14 -9.58 11.21 9.69
CA ASN A 14 -9.27 10.40 8.52
C ASN A 14 -7.79 10.07 8.54
N ILE A 15 -7.45 8.79 8.66
CA ILE A 15 -6.06 8.32 8.77
C ILE A 15 -5.79 7.36 7.62
N ILE A 16 -4.78 7.67 6.82
CA ILE A 16 -4.25 6.78 5.78
C ILE A 16 -2.96 6.17 6.30
N ILE A 17 -2.89 4.84 6.33
CA ILE A 17 -1.74 4.09 6.83
C ILE A 17 -1.09 3.31 5.69
N GLY A 18 0.15 3.65 5.36
CA GLY A 18 1.00 2.80 4.53
C GLY A 18 1.73 1.77 5.40
N ILE A 19 1.60 0.48 5.07
CA ILE A 19 2.19 -0.62 5.86
C ILE A 19 3.33 -1.36 5.13
N GLY A 20 3.77 -0.87 3.97
CA GLY A 20 4.89 -1.46 3.23
C GLY A 20 6.24 -1.35 3.96
N GLY A 21 7.17 -2.27 3.65
CA GLY A 21 8.55 -2.20 4.16
C GLY A 21 8.73 -2.54 5.66
N SER A 22 7.82 -3.32 6.24
CA SER A 22 7.87 -3.70 7.66
C SER A 22 9.07 -4.60 8.01
N ALA A 23 9.63 -4.43 9.21
CA ALA A 23 10.56 -5.39 9.84
C ALA A 23 9.88 -6.39 10.79
N THR A 24 8.60 -6.19 11.11
CA THR A 24 7.88 -6.94 12.14
C THR A 24 7.16 -8.18 11.60
N ASN A 25 6.94 -9.18 12.44
CA ASN A 25 6.09 -10.35 12.17
C ASN A 25 5.29 -10.74 13.41
N ASP A 26 4.69 -9.74 14.05
CA ASP A 26 4.00 -9.81 15.34
C ASP A 26 2.48 -9.72 15.23
N GLY A 27 1.92 -9.83 14.02
CA GLY A 27 0.47 -9.69 13.83
C GLY A 27 -0.06 -8.29 14.13
N GLY A 28 0.80 -7.27 14.26
CA GLY A 28 0.40 -5.94 14.75
C GLY A 28 0.06 -5.89 16.23
N ALA A 29 0.43 -6.90 17.03
CA ALA A 29 0.20 -6.94 18.47
C ALA A 29 0.79 -5.73 19.19
N GLY A 30 2.06 -5.40 18.91
CA GLY A 30 2.71 -4.23 19.54
C GLY A 30 2.05 -2.91 19.13
N MET A 31 1.50 -2.83 17.91
CA MET A 31 0.74 -1.67 17.47
C MET A 31 -0.54 -1.50 18.30
N MET A 32 -1.26 -2.59 18.55
CA MET A 32 -2.52 -2.57 19.30
C MET A 32 -2.31 -2.33 20.79
N GLN A 33 -1.26 -2.93 21.39
CA GLN A 33 -0.85 -2.63 22.77
C GLN A 33 -0.59 -1.12 22.96
N ALA A 34 0.15 -0.50 22.02
CA ALA A 34 0.42 0.94 22.06
C ALA A 34 -0.82 1.84 21.86
N LEU A 35 -1.95 1.27 21.42
CA LEU A 35 -3.25 1.94 21.28
C LEU A 35 -4.21 1.66 22.44
N GLY A 36 -3.81 0.85 23.42
CA GLY A 36 -4.60 0.54 24.63
C GLY A 36 -5.26 -0.84 24.63
N ALA A 37 -5.05 -1.68 23.61
CA ALA A 37 -5.52 -3.07 23.66
C ALA A 37 -4.66 -3.88 24.63
N LYS A 38 -5.29 -4.68 25.49
CA LYS A 38 -4.61 -5.62 26.38
C LYS A 38 -4.59 -6.99 25.75
N LEU A 39 -3.40 -7.48 25.46
CA LEU A 39 -3.16 -8.82 24.92
C LEU A 39 -2.53 -9.62 26.06
N ARG A 40 -3.27 -10.57 26.62
CA ARG A 40 -2.92 -11.22 27.88
C ARG A 40 -2.66 -12.70 27.74
N ASP A 41 -1.76 -13.21 28.57
CA ASP A 41 -1.50 -14.64 28.71
C ASP A 41 -2.56 -15.35 29.58
N ALA A 42 -2.39 -16.65 29.78
CA ALA A 42 -3.30 -17.46 30.60
C ALA A 42 -3.33 -17.06 32.09
N ASN A 43 -2.33 -16.32 32.57
CA ASN A 43 -2.26 -15.81 33.95
C ASN A 43 -2.86 -14.40 34.07
N GLY A 44 -3.32 -13.80 32.97
CA GLY A 44 -3.85 -12.45 32.91
C GLY A 44 -2.79 -11.35 32.83
N ALA A 45 -1.51 -11.69 32.65
CA ALA A 45 -0.43 -10.73 32.44
C ALA A 45 -0.33 -10.34 30.97
N ASP A 46 0.08 -9.11 30.67
CA ASP A 46 0.27 -8.68 29.28
C ASP A 46 1.41 -9.46 28.62
N ILE A 47 1.20 -9.90 27.38
CA ILE A 47 2.23 -10.60 26.60
C ILE A 47 3.41 -9.67 26.29
N GLY A 48 4.58 -10.27 26.11
CA GLY A 48 5.78 -9.56 25.69
C GLY A 48 5.71 -9.04 24.25
N TYR A 49 6.83 -8.48 23.78
CA TYR A 49 6.94 -7.92 22.43
C TYR A 49 7.32 -8.96 21.38
N GLY A 50 7.01 -8.65 20.11
CA GLY A 50 7.40 -9.46 18.95
C GLY A 50 6.53 -10.69 18.71
N GLY A 51 6.69 -11.31 17.53
CA GLY A 51 5.86 -12.44 17.09
C GLY A 51 6.02 -13.70 17.93
N GLY A 52 7.17 -13.88 18.60
CA GLY A 52 7.37 -15.00 19.52
C GLY A 52 6.40 -14.95 20.70
N SER A 53 6.04 -13.76 21.20
CA SER A 53 5.14 -13.60 22.35
C SER A 53 3.68 -13.96 22.04
N LEU A 54 3.31 -14.10 20.77
CA LEU A 54 1.95 -14.49 20.38
C LEU A 54 1.59 -15.92 20.82
N HIS A 55 2.57 -16.80 21.04
CA HIS A 55 2.32 -18.19 21.45
C HIS A 55 1.59 -18.31 22.80
N CYS A 56 1.79 -17.35 23.72
CA CYS A 56 1.21 -17.37 25.06
C CYS A 56 -0.10 -16.60 25.16
N LEU A 57 -0.54 -15.93 24.09
CA LEU A 57 -1.78 -15.14 24.09
C LEU A 57 -2.99 -16.02 24.42
N SER A 58 -3.83 -15.58 25.35
CA SER A 58 -5.03 -16.29 25.78
C SER A 58 -6.30 -15.43 25.64
N ASP A 59 -6.16 -14.12 25.82
CA ASP A 59 -7.28 -13.18 25.86
C ASP A 59 -6.92 -11.83 25.21
N ILE A 60 -7.91 -11.21 24.58
CA ILE A 60 -7.81 -9.87 24.00
C ILE A 60 -8.92 -9.00 24.59
N ASP A 61 -8.52 -7.91 25.26
CA ASP A 61 -9.41 -6.90 25.81
C ASP A 61 -9.17 -5.55 25.12
N ILE A 62 -10.23 -5.00 24.53
CA ILE A 62 -10.23 -3.73 23.80
C ILE A 62 -11.00 -2.62 24.54
N SER A 63 -11.37 -2.84 25.81
CA SER A 63 -12.11 -1.86 26.61
C SER A 63 -11.34 -0.54 26.83
N GLU A 64 -10.01 -0.61 26.90
CA GLU A 64 -9.11 0.53 27.04
C GLU A 64 -8.52 1.03 25.72
N LEU A 65 -9.00 0.50 24.58
CA LEU A 65 -8.60 0.99 23.27
C LEU A 65 -9.04 2.46 23.11
N ASP A 66 -8.16 3.30 22.55
CA ASP A 66 -8.42 4.73 22.39
C ASP A 66 -9.80 4.99 21.74
N PRO A 67 -10.76 5.61 22.45
CA PRO A 67 -12.14 5.72 21.98
C PRO A 67 -12.26 6.57 20.71
N ARG A 68 -11.27 7.43 20.42
CA ARG A 68 -11.25 8.25 19.19
C ARG A 68 -11.14 7.39 17.94
N LEU A 69 -10.57 6.18 18.04
CA LEU A 69 -10.46 5.23 16.92
C LEU A 69 -11.83 4.85 16.35
N LYS A 70 -12.88 4.78 17.20
CA LYS A 70 -14.25 4.47 16.75
C LYS A 70 -14.87 5.56 15.88
N LEU A 71 -14.36 6.79 15.99
CA LEU A 71 -14.83 7.95 15.22
C LEU A 71 -13.97 8.20 13.98
N CYS A 72 -12.87 7.47 13.82
CA CYS A 72 -11.92 7.69 12.74
C CYS A 72 -12.16 6.74 11.58
N ALA A 73 -12.14 7.26 10.35
CA ALA A 73 -12.04 6.45 9.16
C ALA A 73 -10.56 6.09 8.90
N ILE A 74 -10.21 4.84 9.15
CA ILE A 74 -8.85 4.31 8.96
C ILE A 74 -8.80 3.52 7.66
N ARG A 75 -7.95 3.97 6.73
CA ARG A 75 -7.74 3.34 5.43
C ARG A 75 -6.30 2.86 5.34
N VAL A 76 -6.12 1.62 4.92
CA VAL A 76 -4.80 0.98 4.89
C VAL A 76 -4.41 0.71 3.45
N ALA A 77 -3.30 1.31 3.02
CA ALA A 77 -2.72 1.04 1.72
C ALA A 77 -2.06 -0.34 1.73
N CYS A 78 -2.69 -1.29 1.04
CA CYS A 78 -2.25 -2.66 0.92
C CYS A 78 -2.34 -3.12 -0.54
N ASP A 79 -1.19 -3.35 -1.16
CA ASP A 79 -1.09 -3.78 -2.56
C ASP A 79 -0.83 -5.29 -2.71
N VAL A 80 -1.00 -6.05 -1.62
CA VAL A 80 -0.83 -7.51 -1.60
C VAL A 80 -2.08 -8.20 -1.09
N SER A 81 -2.41 -9.37 -1.63
CA SER A 81 -3.58 -10.15 -1.23
C SER A 81 -3.26 -11.32 -0.30
N ASN A 82 -2.02 -11.43 0.15
CA ASN A 82 -1.55 -12.53 1.00
C ASN A 82 -2.42 -12.68 2.27
N PRO A 83 -2.92 -13.89 2.57
CA PRO A 83 -3.64 -14.17 3.82
C PRO A 83 -2.69 -14.07 5.02
N LEU A 84 -3.24 -14.17 6.23
CA LEU A 84 -2.43 -14.09 7.45
C LEU A 84 -1.45 -15.27 7.58
N ILE A 85 -1.91 -16.48 7.26
CA ILE A 85 -1.20 -17.74 7.51
C ILE A 85 -1.14 -18.66 6.27
N GLY A 86 -0.32 -19.70 6.35
CA GLY A 86 -0.19 -20.76 5.34
C GLY A 86 0.90 -20.49 4.30
N ASP A 87 0.87 -21.24 3.20
CA ASP A 87 1.94 -21.20 2.18
C ASP A 87 2.08 -19.84 1.48
N ASN A 88 1.00 -19.06 1.45
CA ASN A 88 1.00 -17.68 0.95
C ASN A 88 0.87 -16.66 2.09
N GLY A 89 1.05 -17.07 3.34
CA GLY A 89 0.88 -16.28 4.55
C GLY A 89 1.99 -15.28 4.83
N ALA A 90 1.81 -14.49 5.90
CA ALA A 90 2.73 -13.42 6.28
C ALA A 90 4.16 -13.93 6.53
N SER A 91 4.28 -14.96 7.37
CA SER A 91 5.57 -15.53 7.76
C SER A 91 6.29 -16.18 6.58
N ARG A 92 5.56 -16.95 5.76
CA ARG A 92 6.14 -17.68 4.62
C ARG A 92 6.65 -16.75 3.52
N ILE A 93 5.86 -15.73 3.15
CA ILE A 93 6.17 -14.86 2.00
C ILE A 93 7.09 -13.71 2.40
N PHE A 94 6.88 -13.09 3.56
CA PHE A 94 7.61 -11.88 3.96
C PHE A 94 8.61 -12.10 5.10
N GLY A 95 8.61 -13.26 5.75
CA GLY A 95 9.57 -13.60 6.81
C GLY A 95 11.03 -13.66 6.34
N PRO A 96 11.37 -14.32 5.20
CA PRO A 96 12.75 -14.46 4.76
C PRO A 96 13.49 -13.11 4.58
N GLN A 97 12.83 -12.12 3.97
CA GLN A 97 13.41 -10.78 3.77
C GLN A 97 13.57 -9.97 5.08
N LYS A 98 12.96 -10.43 6.18
CA LYS A 98 13.10 -9.86 7.54
C LYS A 98 14.11 -10.63 8.38
N GLY A 99 14.76 -11.67 7.82
CA GLY A 99 15.75 -12.49 8.50
C GLY A 99 15.21 -13.72 9.23
N ALA A 100 13.96 -14.14 8.98
CA ALA A 100 13.43 -15.37 9.58
C ALA A 100 14.04 -16.61 8.91
N THR A 101 14.51 -17.57 9.71
CA THR A 101 14.90 -18.91 9.23
C THR A 101 13.66 -19.76 8.94
N GLU A 102 13.83 -20.90 8.28
CA GLU A 102 12.73 -21.84 8.02
C GLU A 102 12.03 -22.31 9.31
N GLU A 103 12.79 -22.56 10.37
CA GLU A 103 12.25 -22.92 11.67
C GLU A 103 11.41 -21.77 12.25
N ASN A 104 11.91 -20.54 12.17
CA ASN A 104 11.20 -19.35 12.63
C ASN A 104 9.91 -19.13 11.84
N ILE A 105 9.92 -19.38 10.52
CA ILE A 105 8.75 -19.23 9.67
C ILE A 105 7.64 -20.18 10.10
N VAL A 106 7.97 -21.45 10.37
CA VAL A 106 7.01 -22.45 10.82
C VAL A 106 6.43 -22.10 12.19
N GLU A 107 7.27 -21.65 13.13
CA GLU A 107 6.82 -21.22 14.46
C GLU A 107 5.92 -19.97 14.39
N LEU A 108 6.36 -18.93 13.67
CA LEU A 108 5.62 -17.69 13.55
C LEU A 108 4.28 -17.89 12.82
N ASP A 109 4.21 -18.75 11.80
CA ASP A 109 2.95 -19.09 11.15
C ASP A 109 1.96 -19.75 12.12
N ARG A 110 2.44 -20.67 12.97
CA ARG A 110 1.62 -21.27 14.04
C ARG A 110 1.16 -20.24 15.06
N TYR A 111 2.03 -19.32 15.46
CA TYR A 111 1.67 -18.27 16.42
C TYR A 111 0.67 -17.27 15.83
N LEU A 112 0.78 -16.93 14.54
CA LEU A 112 -0.22 -16.13 13.84
C LEU A 112 -1.55 -16.87 13.67
N ALA A 113 -1.52 -18.19 13.45
CA ALA A 113 -2.74 -18.99 13.37
C ALA A 113 -3.49 -18.98 14.72
N HIS A 114 -2.75 -19.16 15.82
CA HIS A 114 -3.26 -19.04 17.18
C HIS A 114 -3.79 -17.64 17.47
N TYR A 115 -3.04 -16.59 17.12
CA TYR A 115 -3.47 -15.20 17.26
C TYR A 115 -4.80 -14.94 16.54
N ALA A 116 -4.96 -15.45 15.32
CA ALA A 116 -6.19 -15.32 14.56
C ALA A 116 -7.39 -16.05 15.20
N ASP A 117 -7.16 -17.20 15.84
CA ASP A 117 -8.21 -17.90 16.60
C ASP A 117 -8.65 -17.10 17.82
N ILE A 118 -7.71 -16.49 18.55
CA ILE A 118 -8.04 -15.61 19.69
C ILE A 118 -8.76 -14.34 19.23
N ILE A 119 -8.36 -13.73 18.10
CA ILE A 119 -9.09 -12.61 17.49
C ILE A 119 -10.53 -13.02 17.19
N LYS A 120 -10.73 -14.17 16.52
CA LYS A 120 -12.07 -14.64 16.16
C LYS A 120 -12.93 -14.88 17.39
N LYS A 121 -12.36 -15.47 18.44
CA LYS A 121 -13.06 -15.72 19.71
C LYS A 121 -13.44 -14.42 20.44
N SER A 122 -12.54 -13.44 20.47
CA SER A 122 -12.68 -12.25 21.33
C SER A 122 -13.41 -11.10 20.64
N LEU A 123 -13.19 -10.93 19.33
CA LEU A 123 -13.71 -9.82 18.53
C LEU A 123 -14.76 -10.24 17.50
N ASN A 124 -14.99 -11.56 17.32
CA ASN A 124 -15.90 -12.11 16.32
C ASN A 124 -15.58 -11.68 14.87
N VAL A 125 -14.29 -11.51 14.56
CA VAL A 125 -13.79 -11.19 13.21
C VAL A 125 -12.89 -12.31 12.72
N ASP A 126 -13.15 -12.85 11.53
CA ASP A 126 -12.29 -13.86 10.91
C ASP A 126 -11.28 -13.20 9.96
N VAL A 127 -10.00 -13.26 10.34
CA VAL A 127 -8.90 -12.65 9.58
C VAL A 127 -7.93 -13.69 8.98
N LYS A 128 -8.16 -14.99 9.21
CA LYS A 128 -7.20 -16.04 8.80
C LYS A 128 -6.94 -16.03 7.30
N ALA A 129 -8.02 -16.00 6.51
CA ALA A 129 -7.99 -16.04 5.06
C ALA A 129 -8.32 -14.68 4.41
N ALA A 130 -8.45 -13.62 5.20
CA ALA A 130 -8.81 -12.31 4.69
C ALA A 130 -7.71 -11.78 3.73
N PRO A 131 -8.06 -11.31 2.52
CA PRO A 131 -7.08 -10.79 1.58
C PRO A 131 -6.31 -9.60 2.17
N GLY A 132 -4.98 -9.68 2.11
CA GLY A 132 -4.09 -8.64 2.64
C GLY A 132 -3.91 -8.68 4.17
N ALA A 133 -4.54 -9.61 4.87
CA ALA A 133 -4.36 -9.78 6.32
C ALA A 133 -2.90 -10.06 6.70
N GLY A 134 -2.14 -10.73 5.83
CA GLY A 134 -0.73 -11.01 6.04
C GLY A 134 0.22 -9.84 5.77
N ALA A 135 -0.31 -8.72 5.25
CA ALA A 135 0.51 -7.56 4.98
C ALA A 135 1.22 -7.06 6.25
N ALA A 136 2.47 -6.64 6.06
CA ALA A 136 3.32 -6.11 7.13
C ALA A 136 3.49 -7.05 8.34
N GLY A 137 3.59 -8.37 8.09
CA GLY A 137 3.77 -9.35 9.16
C GLY A 137 2.50 -9.60 9.99
N GLY A 138 1.34 -9.47 9.36
CA GLY A 138 0.04 -9.66 10.00
C GLY A 138 -0.58 -8.38 10.59
N MET A 139 0.05 -7.22 10.44
CA MET A 139 -0.54 -5.94 10.87
C MET A 139 -1.84 -5.62 10.11
N GLY A 140 -1.95 -6.06 8.85
CA GLY A 140 -3.21 -5.98 8.09
C GLY A 140 -4.38 -6.62 8.85
N ALA A 141 -4.18 -7.82 9.38
CA ALA A 141 -5.17 -8.52 10.20
C ALA A 141 -5.56 -7.73 11.46
N ALA A 142 -4.60 -7.14 12.18
CA ALA A 142 -4.90 -6.32 13.36
C ALA A 142 -5.69 -5.05 13.00
N LEU A 143 -5.31 -4.35 11.93
CA LEU A 143 -6.03 -3.16 11.47
C LEU A 143 -7.48 -3.50 11.09
N MET A 144 -7.71 -4.64 10.44
CA MET A 144 -9.06 -5.12 10.13
C MET A 144 -9.85 -5.49 11.38
N ALA A 145 -9.28 -6.34 12.25
CA ALA A 145 -10.01 -6.91 13.37
C ALA A 145 -10.29 -5.91 14.49
N PHE A 146 -9.31 -5.08 14.85
CA PHE A 146 -9.42 -4.19 16.01
C PHE A 146 -9.99 -2.83 15.64
N LEU A 147 -9.66 -2.33 14.44
CA LEU A 147 -10.00 -0.96 14.03
C LEU A 147 -11.07 -0.91 12.94
N GLY A 148 -11.54 -2.05 12.44
CA GLY A 148 -12.48 -2.11 11.32
C GLY A 148 -11.93 -1.46 10.04
N ALA A 149 -10.60 -1.42 9.90
CA ALA A 149 -9.97 -0.69 8.82
C ALA A 149 -10.18 -1.39 7.47
N GLU A 150 -10.40 -0.60 6.43
CA GLU A 150 -10.50 -1.11 5.07
C GLU A 150 -9.11 -1.16 4.42
N LEU A 151 -8.72 -2.35 3.98
CA LEU A 151 -7.53 -2.54 3.15
C LEU A 151 -7.94 -2.26 1.70
N ARG A 152 -7.32 -1.24 1.11
CA ARG A 152 -7.53 -0.87 -0.29
C ARG A 152 -6.18 -0.68 -0.96
N SER A 153 -6.16 -0.72 -2.30
CA SER A 153 -4.92 -0.41 -3.01
C SER A 153 -4.46 1.01 -2.70
N GLY A 154 -3.14 1.19 -2.55
CA GLY A 154 -2.57 2.49 -2.22
C GLY A 154 -2.96 3.58 -3.23
N ILE A 155 -3.02 3.23 -4.52
CA ILE A 155 -3.40 4.19 -5.55
C ILE A 155 -4.86 4.61 -5.45
N GLU A 156 -5.76 3.71 -5.10
CA GLU A 156 -7.18 4.05 -4.90
C GLU A 156 -7.36 5.00 -3.72
N ILE A 157 -6.66 4.74 -2.61
CA ILE A 157 -6.71 5.61 -1.43
C ILE A 157 -6.20 7.01 -1.77
N VAL A 158 -5.04 7.11 -2.45
CA VAL A 158 -4.45 8.40 -2.81
C VAL A 158 -5.33 9.15 -3.82
N THR A 159 -5.85 8.45 -4.83
CA THR A 159 -6.76 9.01 -5.84
C THR A 159 -8.01 9.59 -5.19
N ALA A 160 -8.63 8.86 -4.26
CA ALA A 160 -9.81 9.31 -3.53
C ALA A 160 -9.49 10.47 -2.58
N ALA A 161 -8.36 10.41 -1.86
CA ALA A 161 -7.97 11.46 -0.92
C ALA A 161 -7.65 12.80 -1.59
N LEU A 162 -7.21 12.77 -2.86
CA LEU A 162 -6.89 13.96 -3.65
C LEU A 162 -8.03 14.40 -4.57
N ASN A 163 -9.22 13.77 -4.50
CA ASN A 163 -10.34 13.99 -5.42
C ASN A 163 -9.92 14.00 -6.90
N LEU A 164 -9.00 13.11 -7.27
CA LEU A 164 -8.40 13.12 -8.62
C LEU A 164 -9.45 12.94 -9.72
N GLU A 165 -10.49 12.15 -9.45
CA GLU A 165 -11.59 11.90 -10.39
C GLU A 165 -12.32 13.20 -10.80
N GLU A 166 -12.56 14.11 -9.85
CA GLU A 166 -13.19 15.41 -10.12
C GLU A 166 -12.30 16.28 -11.03
N HIS A 167 -10.99 16.33 -10.75
CA HIS A 167 -10.04 17.07 -11.57
C HIS A 167 -9.91 16.51 -12.99
N ILE A 168 -9.99 15.18 -13.13
CA ILE A 168 -9.91 14.49 -14.42
C ILE A 168 -11.16 14.75 -15.26
N HIS A 169 -12.34 14.83 -14.65
CA HIS A 169 -13.59 15.10 -15.37
C HIS A 169 -13.49 16.38 -16.21
N ASP A 170 -12.92 17.45 -15.64
CA ASP A 170 -12.84 18.76 -16.28
C ASP A 170 -11.60 18.98 -17.16
N CYS A 171 -10.64 18.03 -17.15
CA CYS A 171 -9.42 18.17 -17.94
C CYS A 171 -9.62 17.79 -19.42
N THR A 172 -8.71 18.24 -20.28
CA THR A 172 -8.66 17.85 -21.70
C THR A 172 -7.60 16.78 -21.99
N LEU A 173 -6.58 16.69 -21.14
CA LEU A 173 -5.43 15.79 -21.27
C LEU A 173 -4.88 15.48 -19.88
N VAL A 174 -4.54 14.21 -19.66
CA VAL A 174 -3.89 13.74 -18.45
C VAL A 174 -2.43 13.42 -18.73
N LEU A 175 -1.52 14.00 -17.93
CA LEU A 175 -0.12 13.63 -17.90
C LEU A 175 0.16 12.88 -16.61
N THR A 176 0.83 11.75 -16.69
CA THR A 176 1.26 10.95 -15.53
C THR A 176 2.67 10.43 -15.73
N GLY A 177 3.28 9.82 -14.71
CA GLY A 177 4.65 9.35 -14.79
C GLY A 177 5.15 8.66 -13.54
N GLU A 178 6.26 7.94 -13.67
CA GLU A 178 7.03 7.36 -12.57
C GLU A 178 8.49 7.14 -13.00
N GLY A 179 9.35 6.71 -12.08
CA GLY A 179 10.79 6.51 -12.37
C GLY A 179 11.05 5.44 -13.44
N ARG A 180 10.23 4.40 -13.50
CA ARG A 180 10.28 3.35 -14.51
C ARG A 180 8.87 2.86 -14.83
N ILE A 181 8.49 2.92 -16.10
CA ILE A 181 7.24 2.31 -16.58
C ILE A 181 7.58 0.97 -17.27
N ASP A 182 7.00 -0.10 -16.75
CA ASP A 182 7.19 -1.49 -17.20
C ASP A 182 5.93 -2.35 -16.94
N SER A 183 6.00 -3.67 -17.15
CA SER A 183 4.88 -4.59 -16.82
C SER A 183 4.56 -4.71 -15.33
N GLN A 184 5.37 -4.15 -14.43
CA GLN A 184 5.00 -4.04 -13.02
C GLN A 184 4.13 -2.81 -12.77
N SER A 185 4.17 -1.80 -13.63
CA SER A 185 3.32 -0.61 -13.53
C SER A 185 1.83 -0.97 -13.61
N ILE A 186 1.47 -2.00 -14.38
CA ILE A 186 0.09 -2.51 -14.48
C ILE A 186 -0.40 -3.18 -13.21
N ARG A 187 0.48 -3.47 -12.24
CA ARG A 187 0.13 -4.07 -10.94
C ARG A 187 -0.25 -3.01 -9.92
N GLY A 188 -1.12 -2.08 -10.29
CA GLY A 188 -1.70 -1.08 -9.38
C GLY A 188 -0.79 0.10 -9.04
N LYS A 189 0.23 0.41 -9.87
CA LYS A 189 1.05 1.62 -9.67
C LYS A 189 0.34 2.89 -10.15
N VAL A 190 0.92 4.03 -9.78
CA VAL A 190 0.37 5.37 -10.02
C VAL A 190 -0.04 5.61 -11.48
N PRO A 191 0.79 5.37 -12.51
CA PRO A 191 0.42 5.72 -13.88
C PRO A 191 -0.86 5.02 -14.36
N ILE A 192 -1.02 3.75 -13.97
CA ILE A 192 -2.15 2.93 -14.38
C ILE A 192 -3.40 3.26 -13.58
N GLY A 193 -3.28 3.55 -12.27
CA GLY A 193 -4.43 4.06 -11.51
C GLY A 193 -4.96 5.38 -12.06
N VAL A 194 -4.06 6.33 -12.37
CA VAL A 194 -4.43 7.60 -13.01
C VAL A 194 -5.08 7.36 -14.38
N ALA A 195 -4.51 6.48 -15.20
CA ALA A 195 -5.06 6.13 -16.51
C ALA A 195 -6.46 5.51 -16.40
N ASN A 196 -6.68 4.60 -15.46
CA ASN A 196 -7.97 3.96 -15.24
C ASN A 196 -9.06 4.99 -14.91
N VAL A 197 -8.76 5.98 -14.05
CA VAL A 197 -9.71 7.07 -13.74
C VAL A 197 -9.96 7.94 -14.98
N ALA A 198 -8.90 8.32 -15.70
CA ALA A 198 -8.99 9.10 -16.93
C ALA A 198 -9.87 8.45 -18.00
N LYS A 199 -9.77 7.11 -18.15
CA LYS A 199 -10.53 6.37 -19.16
C LYS A 199 -12.01 6.24 -18.86
N LYS A 200 -12.46 6.34 -17.60
CA LYS A 200 -13.90 6.46 -17.27
C LYS A 200 -14.55 7.68 -17.95
N TYR A 201 -13.78 8.73 -18.18
CA TYR A 201 -14.23 9.98 -18.79
C TYR A 201 -13.68 10.18 -20.21
N HIS A 202 -13.19 9.11 -20.83
CA HIS A 202 -12.63 9.11 -22.18
C HIS A 202 -11.50 10.14 -22.40
N LYS A 203 -10.74 10.46 -21.35
CA LYS A 203 -9.62 11.42 -21.45
C LYS A 203 -8.38 10.76 -22.06
N PRO A 204 -7.62 11.47 -22.91
CA PRO A 204 -6.32 11.01 -23.37
C PRO A 204 -5.30 11.09 -22.22
N VAL A 205 -4.39 10.11 -22.18
CA VAL A 205 -3.40 9.90 -21.12
C VAL A 205 -2.03 9.71 -21.75
N ILE A 206 -1.06 10.52 -21.32
CA ILE A 206 0.34 10.38 -21.71
C ILE A 206 1.20 10.11 -20.48
N GLY A 207 1.97 9.03 -20.53
CA GLY A 207 2.98 8.68 -19.54
C GLY A 207 4.35 9.27 -19.87
N ILE A 208 5.01 9.87 -18.88
CA ILE A 208 6.39 10.35 -18.98
C ILE A 208 7.21 9.65 -17.90
N ALA A 209 8.19 8.82 -18.29
CA ALA A 209 8.94 7.98 -17.37
C ALA A 209 10.44 8.27 -17.36
N GLY A 210 11.07 8.04 -16.20
CA GLY A 210 12.53 8.08 -16.07
C GLY A 210 13.24 7.09 -17.00
N SER A 211 12.70 5.88 -17.11
CA SER A 211 13.12 4.86 -18.07
C SER A 211 11.93 3.99 -18.48
N LEU A 212 12.05 3.36 -19.66
CA LEU A 212 11.09 2.38 -20.18
C LEU A 212 11.82 1.05 -20.38
N THR A 213 11.11 -0.05 -20.20
CA THR A 213 11.61 -1.40 -20.49
C THR A 213 11.07 -1.90 -21.82
N HIS A 214 11.61 -3.03 -22.30
CA HIS A 214 11.23 -3.63 -23.59
C HIS A 214 9.75 -4.04 -23.67
N ASP A 215 9.14 -4.35 -22.53
CA ASP A 215 7.75 -4.78 -22.37
C ASP A 215 6.77 -3.64 -22.10
N VAL A 216 7.23 -2.37 -22.17
CA VAL A 216 6.40 -1.20 -21.84
C VAL A 216 5.10 -1.11 -22.63
N GLY A 217 5.06 -1.64 -23.86
CA GLY A 217 3.87 -1.59 -24.72
C GLY A 217 2.61 -2.20 -24.10
N ILE A 218 2.76 -3.03 -23.05
CA ILE A 218 1.62 -3.56 -22.29
C ILE A 218 0.73 -2.45 -21.72
N VAL A 219 1.29 -1.30 -21.32
CA VAL A 219 0.54 -0.22 -20.66
C VAL A 219 -0.53 0.41 -21.55
N HIS A 220 -0.40 0.29 -22.87
CA HIS A 220 -1.41 0.76 -23.82
C HIS A 220 -2.74 0.04 -23.69
N HIS A 221 -2.71 -1.24 -23.31
CA HIS A 221 -3.92 -2.03 -23.03
C HIS A 221 -4.57 -1.64 -21.68
N TYR A 222 -3.86 -0.86 -20.86
CA TYR A 222 -4.29 -0.41 -19.53
C TYR A 222 -4.50 1.12 -19.49
N GLY A 223 -4.83 1.72 -20.64
CA GLY A 223 -5.33 3.09 -20.71
C GLY A 223 -4.29 4.19 -20.89
N ILE A 224 -3.00 3.89 -21.04
CA ILE A 224 -2.00 4.91 -21.42
C ILE A 224 -1.94 5.00 -22.95
N ASP A 225 -2.30 6.14 -23.55
CA ASP A 225 -2.35 6.26 -25.02
C ASP A 225 -0.96 6.46 -25.64
N ALA A 226 -0.06 7.14 -24.93
CA ALA A 226 1.32 7.34 -25.36
C ALA A 226 2.27 7.32 -24.14
N VAL A 227 3.49 6.84 -24.34
CA VAL A 227 4.52 6.80 -23.30
C VAL A 227 5.85 7.29 -23.82
N PHE A 228 6.55 8.11 -23.04
CA PHE A 228 7.83 8.70 -23.39
C PHE A 228 8.86 8.49 -22.29
N SER A 229 10.09 8.17 -22.68
CA SER A 229 11.25 8.23 -21.79
C SER A 229 11.78 9.66 -21.72
N VAL A 230 12.20 10.10 -20.54
CA VAL A 230 12.84 11.43 -20.37
C VAL A 230 14.29 11.45 -20.87
N LEU A 231 14.93 10.29 -21.00
CA LEU A 231 16.32 10.19 -21.42
C LEU A 231 16.43 10.29 -22.95
N THR A 232 17.24 11.24 -23.42
CA THR A 232 17.47 11.48 -24.86
C THR A 232 18.81 10.93 -25.37
N ARG A 233 19.67 10.45 -24.46
CA ARG A 233 20.99 9.88 -24.77
C ARG A 233 21.37 8.87 -23.70
N ILE A 234 22.38 8.04 -23.99
CA ILE A 234 22.97 7.13 -23.00
C ILE A 234 23.70 7.98 -21.95
N VAL A 235 23.38 7.78 -20.68
CA VAL A 235 23.98 8.44 -19.52
C VAL A 235 24.15 7.44 -18.38
N THR A 236 25.03 7.75 -17.43
CA THR A 236 25.07 7.03 -16.16
C THR A 236 23.81 7.31 -15.33
N LEU A 237 23.51 6.44 -14.36
CA LEU A 237 22.37 6.62 -13.46
C LEU A 237 22.47 7.91 -12.65
N GLU A 238 23.69 8.26 -12.21
CA GLU A 238 23.94 9.48 -11.44
C GLU A 238 23.67 10.74 -12.28
N GLU A 239 24.12 10.77 -13.53
CA GLU A 239 23.83 11.86 -14.47
C GLU A 239 22.33 11.97 -14.77
N ALA A 240 21.64 10.83 -14.91
CA ALA A 240 20.19 10.81 -15.11
C ALA A 240 19.44 11.47 -13.94
N PHE A 241 19.84 11.18 -12.70
CA PHE A 241 19.25 11.81 -11.50
C PHE A 241 19.63 13.29 -11.39
N ARG A 242 20.89 13.65 -11.62
CA ARG A 242 21.36 15.03 -11.54
C ARG A 242 20.67 15.95 -12.56
N GLY A 243 20.42 15.42 -13.76
CA GLY A 243 19.70 16.12 -14.84
C GLY A 243 18.19 15.85 -14.89
N ALA A 244 17.60 15.22 -13.88
CA ALA A 244 16.22 14.72 -13.95
C ALA A 244 15.20 15.81 -14.31
N PHE A 245 15.33 16.99 -13.68
CA PHE A 245 14.44 18.13 -13.96
C PHE A 245 14.51 18.56 -15.43
N ASP A 246 15.70 18.78 -15.97
CA ASP A 246 15.89 19.20 -17.36
C ASP A 246 15.41 18.14 -18.35
N ASN A 247 15.63 16.86 -18.03
CA ASN A 247 15.17 15.74 -18.84
C ASN A 247 13.63 15.70 -18.89
N ILE A 248 12.96 15.80 -17.73
CA ILE A 248 11.50 15.86 -17.63
C ILE A 248 10.95 17.07 -18.39
N TYR A 249 11.55 18.25 -18.21
CA TYR A 249 11.13 19.48 -18.88
C TYR A 249 11.23 19.36 -20.41
N ARG A 250 12.36 18.89 -20.93
CA ARG A 250 12.58 18.71 -22.37
C ARG A 250 11.63 17.70 -22.98
N ALA A 251 11.42 16.56 -22.31
CA ALA A 251 10.46 15.54 -22.74
C ALA A 251 9.04 16.12 -22.77
N SER A 252 8.61 16.78 -21.70
CA SER A 252 7.28 17.40 -21.59
C SER A 252 7.06 18.48 -22.66
N ARG A 253 8.05 19.34 -22.89
CA ARG A 253 8.01 20.34 -23.96
C ARG A 253 7.84 19.70 -25.33
N ASN A 254 8.56 18.61 -25.62
CA ASN A 254 8.48 17.93 -26.91
C ASN A 254 7.14 17.22 -27.11
N VAL A 255 6.59 16.61 -26.05
CA VAL A 255 5.22 16.06 -26.06
C VAL A 255 4.22 17.16 -26.39
N ALA A 256 4.26 18.29 -25.68
CA ALA A 256 3.38 19.42 -25.93
C ALA A 256 3.53 20.00 -27.36
N ALA A 257 4.77 20.10 -27.86
CA ALA A 257 5.02 20.56 -29.22
C ALA A 257 4.46 19.60 -30.28
N ALA A 258 4.59 18.28 -30.08
CA ALA A 258 4.03 17.26 -30.96
C ALA A 258 2.49 17.32 -31.00
N LEU A 259 1.86 17.48 -29.83
CA LEU A 259 0.41 17.70 -29.73
C LEU A 259 -0.03 18.97 -30.46
N ALA A 260 0.69 20.08 -30.27
CA ALA A 260 0.38 21.34 -30.95
C ALA A 260 0.53 21.24 -32.47
N ILE A 261 1.48 20.44 -32.98
CA ILE A 261 1.58 20.13 -34.41
C ILE A 261 0.33 19.36 -34.85
N GLY A 262 -0.06 18.30 -34.14
CA GLY A 262 -1.26 17.52 -34.45
C GLY A 262 -2.54 18.36 -34.48
N MET A 263 -2.72 19.26 -33.52
CA MET A 263 -3.87 20.17 -33.46
C MET A 263 -3.91 21.14 -34.65
N ARG A 264 -2.76 21.67 -35.09
CA ARG A 264 -2.68 22.56 -36.26
C ARG A 264 -2.94 21.85 -37.58
N SER A 265 -2.57 20.57 -37.69
CA SER A 265 -2.76 19.78 -38.91
C SER A 265 -4.18 19.22 -39.05
N ALA A 266 -4.95 19.18 -37.95
CA ALA A 266 -6.35 18.73 -37.93
C ALA A 266 -7.36 19.88 -38.16
N GLY A 267 -6.88 21.12 -38.22
CA GLY A 267 -7.67 22.33 -38.49
C GLY A 267 -7.50 22.83 -39.92
#